data_AF-A0A109LQA7-F1
#
_entry.id   AF-A0A109LQA7-F1
#
_cell.length_a   1.000
_cell.length_b   1.000
_cell.length_c   1.000
_cell.angle_alpha   90.00
_cell.angle_beta   90.00
_cell.angle_gamma   90.00
#
_symmetry.space_group_name_H-M   'P 1'
#
loop_
_entity.id
_entity.type
_entity.pdbx_description
1 polymer ?
#
loop_
_entity_poly.entity_id
_entity_poly.type
_entity_poly.pdbx_seq_one_letter_code
_entity_poly.pdbx_strand_id
1 'polypeptide(L)'
;MNQKNLAASPSKRCISSTVAMASLIIASINIGLGELSLVKAQGKSGKPVCMTSDRKSEDPLLIVLPQGNRSALQAKRFKVIRCSDAFANEKEFEAWRDSVCDLASLPLEDIQKQFAAAYGVRAQVLCGLAEAVSGQWNRGKKRRP
;
A
#
# COMPACT_ATOMS: atom_id res chain seq x y z
N MET A 1 1.23 -81.78 13.94
CA MET A 1 2.33 -81.39 14.84
C MET A 1 2.87 -80.03 14.42
N ASN A 2 3.10 -79.19 15.42
CA ASN A 2 3.48 -77.77 15.41
C ASN A 2 4.53 -77.29 14.40
N GLN A 3 4.40 -76.03 13.99
CA GLN A 3 5.36 -74.90 14.14
C GLN A 3 5.20 -73.93 12.96
N LYS A 4 5.39 -72.61 13.02
CA LYS A 4 5.50 -71.55 14.03
C LYS A 4 5.40 -70.23 13.24
N ASN A 5 4.84 -69.20 13.85
CA ASN A 5 4.77 -67.83 13.36
C ASN A 5 6.14 -67.24 13.00
N LEU A 6 6.18 -66.30 12.04
CA LEU A 6 7.03 -65.11 12.10
C LEU A 6 6.43 -63.97 11.27
N ALA A 7 6.48 -62.78 11.86
CA ALA A 7 5.75 -61.58 11.52
C ALA A 7 6.60 -60.56 10.72
N ALA A 8 5.94 -59.43 10.38
CA ALA A 8 6.47 -58.08 10.13
C ALA A 8 6.78 -57.61 8.68
N SER A 9 5.73 -57.08 8.01
CA SER A 9 5.48 -55.68 7.54
C SER A 9 6.64 -54.64 7.43
N PRO A 10 6.45 -53.42 6.86
CA PRO A 10 6.12 -52.99 5.48
C PRO A 10 7.06 -51.85 4.98
N SER A 11 7.10 -51.49 3.68
CA SER A 11 7.34 -50.07 3.30
C SER A 11 7.25 -49.74 1.80
N LYS A 12 6.43 -48.72 1.53
CA LYS A 12 6.66 -47.60 0.60
C LYS A 12 6.52 -47.89 -0.90
N ARG A 13 5.26 -47.86 -1.34
CA ARG A 13 4.88 -47.15 -2.57
C ARG A 13 4.88 -45.65 -2.27
N CYS A 14 5.44 -44.84 -3.17
CA CYS A 14 4.70 -43.78 -3.86
C CYS A 14 5.62 -43.02 -4.80
N ILE A 15 5.10 -42.87 -6.02
CA ILE A 15 5.73 -42.36 -7.23
C ILE A 15 6.00 -40.86 -7.07
N SER A 16 7.26 -40.46 -7.16
CA SER A 16 7.65 -39.07 -7.41
C SER A 16 7.52 -38.81 -8.90
N SER A 17 6.66 -37.90 -9.30
CA SER A 17 6.81 -37.12 -10.54
C SER A 17 6.03 -35.82 -10.39
N THR A 18 6.81 -34.79 -10.08
CA THR A 18 6.54 -33.36 -10.20
C THR A 18 5.83 -32.99 -11.50
N VAL A 19 4.68 -32.34 -11.40
CA VAL A 19 4.18 -31.45 -12.45
C VAL A 19 3.96 -30.08 -11.82
N ALA A 20 5.01 -29.27 -11.85
CA ALA A 20 4.90 -27.83 -11.64
C ALA A 20 4.42 -27.21 -12.96
N MET A 21 3.15 -26.81 -13.02
CA MET A 21 2.69 -25.80 -13.98
C MET A 21 2.07 -24.66 -13.21
N ALA A 22 2.93 -23.78 -12.70
CA ALA A 22 2.56 -22.44 -12.28
C ALA A 22 2.47 -21.57 -13.53
N SER A 23 1.29 -21.53 -14.14
CA SER A 23 0.96 -20.54 -15.17
C SER A 23 0.84 -19.16 -14.53
N LEU A 24 1.95 -18.44 -14.44
CA LEU A 24 1.98 -17.01 -14.14
C LEU A 24 1.47 -16.26 -15.38
N ILE A 25 0.17 -15.95 -15.40
CA ILE A 25 -0.38 -14.93 -16.29
C ILE A 25 0.15 -13.59 -15.76
N ILE A 26 1.28 -13.15 -16.33
CA ILE A 26 1.72 -11.76 -16.18
C ILE A 26 0.84 -10.94 -17.10
N ALA A 27 -0.31 -10.50 -16.58
CA ALA A 27 -1.03 -9.41 -17.20
C ALA A 27 -0.12 -8.19 -17.18
N SER A 28 0.33 -7.76 -18.37
CA SER A 28 1.12 -6.55 -18.58
C SER A 28 0.28 -5.32 -18.29
N ILE A 29 0.08 -5.04 -17.01
CA ILE A 29 -0.44 -3.75 -16.57
C ILE A 29 0.69 -2.76 -16.86
N ASN A 30 0.47 -1.83 -17.80
CA ASN A 30 1.30 -0.63 -17.98
C ASN A 30 1.16 0.26 -16.74
N ILE A 31 1.65 -0.23 -15.60
CA ILE A 31 1.87 0.60 -14.42
C ILE A 31 3.08 1.44 -14.78
N GLY A 32 2.87 2.73 -15.03
CA GLY A 32 3.97 3.65 -15.26
C GLY A 32 5.02 3.45 -14.17
N LEU A 33 6.28 3.22 -14.56
CA LEU A 33 7.39 2.85 -13.65
C LEU A 33 7.50 3.71 -12.38
N GLY A 34 6.96 4.93 -12.40
CA GLY A 34 6.89 5.84 -11.25
C GLY A 34 5.92 5.42 -10.13
N GLU A 35 4.82 4.72 -10.42
CA GLU A 35 3.85 4.30 -9.38
C GLU A 35 4.29 3.02 -8.65
N LEU A 36 4.98 2.12 -9.35
CA LEU A 36 5.57 0.90 -8.77
C LEU A 36 6.59 1.22 -7.66
N SER A 37 7.33 2.31 -7.80
CA SER A 37 8.29 2.77 -6.79
C SER A 37 7.61 3.28 -5.52
N LEU A 38 6.36 3.76 -5.61
CA LEU A 38 5.57 4.17 -4.45
C LEU A 38 5.11 2.93 -3.66
N VAL A 39 4.60 1.90 -4.31
CA VAL A 39 4.05 0.74 -3.61
C VAL A 39 5.16 -0.07 -2.90
N LYS A 40 6.39 -0.07 -3.42
CA LYS A 40 7.51 -0.88 -2.91
C LYS A 40 8.10 -0.40 -1.57
N ALA A 41 7.78 0.82 -1.11
CA ALA A 41 8.36 1.40 0.11
C ALA A 41 7.62 1.03 1.42
N GLN A 42 6.64 0.13 1.38
CA GLN A 42 5.77 -0.24 2.52
C GLN A 42 6.44 -0.97 3.70
N GLY A 43 7.78 -1.14 3.73
CA GLY A 43 8.47 -2.00 4.70
C GLY A 43 9.18 -1.30 5.87
N LYS A 44 9.28 0.04 5.92
CA LYS A 44 10.03 0.73 6.99
C LYS A 44 9.10 1.48 7.94
N SER A 45 9.12 1.09 9.21
CA SER A 45 8.46 1.75 10.34
C SER A 45 9.03 3.15 10.58
N GLY A 46 8.58 4.11 9.79
CA GLY A 46 8.86 5.53 9.98
C GLY A 46 7.68 6.25 10.63
N LYS A 47 7.90 7.46 11.13
CA LYS A 47 6.77 8.37 11.43
C LYS A 47 6.07 8.73 10.11
N PRO A 48 4.75 8.91 10.09
CA PRO A 48 4.06 9.42 8.90
C PRO A 48 4.61 10.79 8.51
N VAL A 49 4.61 11.07 7.21
CA VAL A 49 5.02 12.36 6.64
C VAL A 49 3.82 12.98 5.97
N CYS A 50 3.55 14.24 6.31
CA CYS A 50 2.55 15.04 5.63
C CYS A 50 3.22 15.89 4.54
N MET A 51 2.60 15.92 3.37
CA MET A 51 3.08 16.70 2.23
C MET A 51 1.93 17.43 1.57
N THR A 52 2.25 18.50 0.85
CA THR A 52 1.30 19.28 0.07
C THR A 52 1.83 19.47 -1.36
N SER A 53 0.94 19.54 -2.36
CA SER A 53 1.35 19.84 -3.73
C SER A 53 1.69 21.32 -3.86
N ASP A 54 2.79 21.64 -4.55
CA ASP A 54 3.17 23.02 -4.87
C ASP A 54 2.47 23.55 -6.14
N ARG A 55 1.32 22.96 -6.50
CA ARG A 55 0.58 23.43 -7.69
C ARG A 55 -0.08 24.75 -7.33
N LYS A 56 -0.10 25.69 -8.29
CA LYS A 56 -0.86 26.95 -8.21
C LYS A 56 -2.39 26.71 -8.32
N SER A 57 -2.90 25.67 -7.67
CA SER A 57 -4.34 25.49 -7.51
C SER A 57 -4.80 26.28 -6.30
N GLU A 58 -6.04 26.75 -6.34
CA GLU A 58 -6.68 27.41 -5.20
C GLU A 58 -6.73 26.47 -3.98
N ASP A 59 -6.81 25.16 -4.24
CA ASP A 59 -6.75 24.10 -3.23
C ASP A 59 -5.53 23.20 -3.42
N PRO A 60 -4.47 23.33 -2.59
CA PRO A 60 -3.32 22.45 -2.65
C PRO A 60 -3.68 21.06 -2.08
N LEU A 61 -3.22 19.99 -2.75
CA LEU A 61 -3.55 18.63 -2.33
C LEU A 61 -2.70 18.23 -1.13
N LEU A 62 -3.34 18.04 0.01
CA LEU A 62 -2.75 17.48 1.23
C LEU A 62 -2.71 15.95 1.13
N ILE A 63 -1.56 15.38 1.49
CA ILE A 63 -1.36 13.93 1.52
C ILE A 63 -0.56 13.49 2.75
N VAL A 64 -0.85 12.28 3.23
CA VAL A 64 -0.06 11.60 4.26
C VAL A 64 0.45 10.28 3.72
N LEU A 65 1.71 9.97 3.99
CA LEU A 65 2.38 8.79 3.47
C LEU A 65 3.45 8.25 4.43
N PRO A 66 3.85 6.98 4.28
CA PRO A 66 5.00 6.45 5.00
C PRO A 66 6.27 7.24 4.64
N GLN A 67 7.19 7.39 5.59
CA GLN A 67 8.47 8.09 5.39
C GLN A 67 9.25 7.60 4.16
N GLY A 68 9.19 6.30 3.85
CA GLY A 68 9.89 5.69 2.71
C GLY A 68 9.44 6.22 1.35
N ASN A 69 8.24 6.78 1.26
CA ASN A 69 7.63 7.26 0.03
C ASN A 69 7.94 8.74 -0.28
N ARG A 70 8.55 9.46 0.66
CA ARG A 70 8.78 10.91 0.59
C ARG A 70 9.47 11.33 -0.71
N SER A 71 10.59 10.70 -1.05
CA SER A 71 11.42 11.12 -2.19
C SER A 71 10.68 11.02 -3.54
N ALA A 72 9.82 10.01 -3.69
CA ALA A 72 9.07 9.81 -4.92
C ALA A 72 8.01 10.89 -5.16
N LEU A 73 7.40 11.42 -4.09
CA LEU A 73 6.43 12.52 -4.21
C LEU A 73 7.12 13.89 -4.24
N GLN A 74 8.29 14.05 -3.64
CA GLN A 74 9.12 15.24 -3.85
C GLN A 74 9.48 15.45 -5.32
N ALA A 75 9.82 14.36 -6.04
CA ALA A 75 10.04 14.40 -7.49
C ALA A 75 8.81 14.88 -8.29
N LYS A 76 7.61 14.73 -7.71
CA LYS A 76 6.33 15.21 -8.25
C LYS A 76 5.92 16.60 -7.73
N ARG A 77 6.88 17.37 -7.18
CA ARG A 77 6.68 18.73 -6.64
C ARG A 77 5.81 18.79 -5.37
N PHE A 78 5.74 17.70 -4.61
CA PHE A 78 5.19 17.78 -3.25
C PHE A 78 6.24 18.29 -2.27
N LYS A 79 5.82 19.18 -1.37
CA LYS A 79 6.63 19.74 -0.28
C LYS A 79 6.23 19.11 1.05
N VAL A 80 7.21 18.87 1.92
CA VAL A 80 6.94 18.38 3.27
C VAL A 80 6.41 19.54 4.12
N ILE A 81 5.34 19.29 4.86
CA ILE A 81 4.74 20.22 5.82
C ILE A 81 4.59 19.55 7.19
N ARG A 82 4.27 20.32 8.23
CA ARG A 82 3.95 19.72 9.52
C ARG A 82 2.58 19.07 9.42
N CYS A 83 2.44 17.89 10.01
CA CYS A 83 1.15 17.20 10.04
C CYS A 83 0.08 17.97 10.81
N SER A 84 0.46 18.79 11.80
CA SER A 84 -0.44 19.72 12.49
C SER A 84 -1.00 20.82 11.59
N ASP A 85 -0.29 21.16 10.51
CA ASP A 85 -0.70 22.20 9.56
C ASP A 85 -1.60 21.58 8.48
N ALA A 86 -1.50 20.26 8.27
CA ALA A 86 -2.33 19.51 7.31
C ALA A 86 -3.65 19.05 7.93
N PHE A 87 -3.61 18.59 9.18
CA PHE A 87 -4.75 18.05 9.90
C PHE A 87 -4.70 18.54 11.35
N ALA A 88 -5.74 19.21 11.81
CA ALA A 88 -5.80 19.71 13.18
C ALA A 88 -5.86 18.55 14.19
N ASN A 89 -6.46 17.42 13.80
CA ASN A 89 -6.63 16.26 14.65
C ASN A 89 -6.76 14.96 13.85
N GLU A 90 -6.92 13.86 14.57
CA GLU A 90 -7.03 12.51 14.01
C GLU A 90 -8.33 12.27 13.25
N LYS A 91 -9.44 12.87 13.70
CA LYS A 91 -10.73 12.77 13.02
C LYS A 91 -10.69 13.44 11.65
N GLU A 92 -9.98 14.56 11.50
CA GLU A 92 -9.77 15.19 10.19
C GLU A 92 -8.90 14.33 9.27
N PHE A 93 -7.86 13.70 9.81
CA PHE A 93 -7.06 12.75 9.04
C PHE A 93 -7.89 11.54 8.57
N GLU A 94 -8.70 10.96 9.45
CA GLU A 94 -9.61 9.84 9.11
C GLU A 94 -10.63 10.25 8.05
N ALA A 95 -11.25 11.42 8.19
CA ALA A 95 -12.19 11.94 7.20
C ALA A 95 -11.53 12.17 5.83
N TRP A 96 -10.30 12.69 5.80
CA TRP A 96 -9.52 12.82 4.57
C TRP A 96 -9.21 11.45 3.94
N ARG A 97 -8.75 10.49 4.74
CA ARG A 97 -8.46 9.12 4.28
C ARG A 97 -9.71 8.49 3.66
N ASP A 98 -10.84 8.57 4.36
CA ASP A 98 -12.11 8.00 3.92
C ASP A 98 -12.53 8.64 2.59
N SER A 99 -12.46 9.98 2.48
CA SER A 99 -12.77 10.71 1.24
C SER A 99 -11.90 10.26 0.05
N VAL A 100 -10.59 10.06 0.28
CA VAL A 100 -9.67 9.60 -0.77
C VAL A 100 -9.95 8.15 -1.15
N CYS A 101 -10.30 7.30 -0.19
CA CYS A 101 -10.64 5.90 -0.43
C CYS A 101 -11.99 5.74 -1.13
N ASP A 102 -12.97 6.59 -0.81
CA ASP A 102 -14.23 6.67 -1.54
C ASP A 102 -13.98 7.03 -2.99
N LEU A 103 -13.13 8.04 -3.24
CA LEU A 103 -12.73 8.41 -4.60
C LEU A 103 -11.99 7.26 -5.31
N ALA A 104 -11.14 6.52 -4.60
CA ALA A 104 -10.44 5.35 -5.13
C ALA A 104 -11.38 4.18 -5.48
N SER A 105 -12.53 4.09 -4.80
CA SER A 105 -13.54 3.04 -5.01
C SER A 105 -14.39 3.24 -6.27
N LEU A 106 -14.39 4.45 -6.84
CA LEU A 106 -15.13 4.73 -8.06
C LEU A 106 -14.56 3.91 -9.24
N PRO A 107 -15.38 3.12 -9.95
CA PRO A 107 -14.92 2.23 -11.03
C PRO A 107 -14.58 2.97 -12.34
N LEU A 108 -14.76 4.30 -12.37
CA LEU A 108 -14.59 5.13 -13.56
C LEU A 108 -13.12 5.47 -13.76
N GLU A 109 -12.45 4.71 -14.62
CA GLU A 109 -11.04 4.92 -14.99
C GLU A 109 -10.75 6.36 -15.47
N ASP A 110 -11.69 7.01 -16.14
CA ASP A 110 -11.49 8.38 -16.61
C ASP A 110 -11.43 9.40 -15.46
N ILE A 111 -12.18 9.18 -14.38
CA ILE A 111 -12.06 9.99 -13.16
C ILE A 111 -10.66 9.80 -12.55
N GLN A 112 -10.17 8.56 -12.51
CA GLN A 112 -8.84 8.26 -11.98
C GLN A 112 -7.72 8.89 -12.80
N LYS A 113 -7.86 8.88 -14.14
CA LYS A 113 -6.93 9.57 -15.04
C LYS A 113 -6.97 11.08 -14.87
N GLN A 114 -8.17 11.67 -14.77
CA GLN A 114 -8.31 13.11 -14.54
C GLN A 114 -7.70 13.52 -13.20
N PHE A 115 -7.95 12.76 -12.14
CA PHE A 115 -7.33 12.98 -10.84
C PHE A 115 -5.81 12.87 -10.91
N ALA A 116 -5.28 11.83 -11.57
CA ALA A 116 -3.85 11.66 -11.76
C ALA A 116 -3.22 12.77 -12.62
N ALA A 117 -3.93 13.31 -13.61
CA ALA A 117 -3.47 14.47 -14.38
C ALA A 117 -3.44 15.73 -13.50
N ALA A 118 -4.48 15.95 -12.71
CA ALA A 118 -4.64 17.09 -11.81
C ALA A 118 -3.62 17.09 -10.65
N TYR A 119 -3.27 15.92 -10.12
CA TYR A 119 -2.47 15.81 -8.89
C TYR A 119 -1.16 15.03 -9.04
N GLY A 120 -0.95 14.36 -10.17
CA GLY A 120 0.26 13.58 -10.46
C GLY A 120 0.30 12.21 -9.80
N VAL A 121 -0.79 11.78 -9.15
CA VAL A 121 -0.91 10.50 -8.43
C VAL A 121 -2.36 10.02 -8.51
N ARG A 122 -2.59 8.71 -8.66
CA ARG A 122 -3.95 8.14 -8.69
C ARG A 122 -4.57 8.09 -7.30
N ALA A 123 -5.91 8.17 -7.22
CA ALA A 123 -6.60 8.11 -5.93
C ALA A 123 -6.40 6.75 -5.24
N GLN A 124 -6.35 5.63 -5.98
CA GLN A 124 -6.06 4.31 -5.43
C GLN A 124 -4.72 4.27 -4.69
N VAL A 125 -3.70 4.91 -5.26
CA VAL A 125 -2.38 4.97 -4.66
C VAL A 125 -2.42 5.78 -3.37
N LEU A 126 -3.12 6.91 -3.36
CA LEU A 126 -3.29 7.71 -2.15
C LEU A 126 -4.06 6.97 -1.06
N CYS A 127 -5.14 6.27 -1.39
CA CYS A 127 -5.88 5.45 -0.43
C CYS A 127 -4.97 4.38 0.20
N GLY A 128 -4.19 3.65 -0.62
CA GLY A 128 -3.25 2.66 -0.11
C GLY A 128 -2.15 3.25 0.79
N LEU A 129 -1.68 4.46 0.50
CA LEU A 129 -0.72 5.16 1.37
C LEU A 129 -1.37 5.62 2.68
N ALA A 130 -2.60 6.14 2.62
CA ALA A 130 -3.36 6.62 3.76
C ALA A 130 -3.71 5.48 4.73
N GLU A 131 -4.13 4.33 4.19
CA GLU A 131 -4.35 3.09 4.95
C GLU A 131 -3.05 2.58 5.59
N ALA A 132 -1.92 2.65 4.89
CA ALA A 132 -0.63 2.20 5.44
C ALA A 132 -0.16 3.02 6.65
N VAL A 133 -0.62 4.28 6.78
CA VAL A 133 -0.24 5.18 7.87
C VAL A 133 -1.29 5.32 8.96
N SER A 134 -2.55 4.94 8.73
CA SER A 134 -3.64 5.04 9.72
C SER A 134 -3.26 4.37 11.05
N GLY A 135 -2.75 3.13 10.99
CA GLY A 135 -2.27 2.41 12.17
C GLY A 135 -1.01 3.01 12.82
N GLN A 136 -0.22 3.80 12.10
CA GLN A 136 0.99 4.46 12.62
C GLN A 136 0.66 5.78 13.34
N TRP A 137 -0.31 6.53 12.82
CA TRP A 137 -0.79 7.78 13.39
C TRP A 137 -1.24 7.60 14.85
N ASN A 138 -1.97 6.52 15.14
CA ASN A 138 -2.56 6.26 16.45
C ASN A 138 -1.53 5.81 17.50
N ARG A 139 -0.38 5.28 17.06
CA ARG A 139 0.71 4.83 17.96
C ARG A 139 1.58 5.97 18.48
N GLY A 140 1.57 7.14 17.84
CA GLY A 140 2.36 8.30 18.25
C GLY A 140 1.85 8.99 19.52
N LYS A 141 0.56 8.89 19.82
CA LYS A 141 -0.08 9.57 20.97
C LYS A 141 -0.08 8.74 22.26
N LYS A 142 0.04 7.40 22.17
CA LYS A 142 -0.17 6.48 23.31
C LYS A 142 1.07 6.27 24.20
N ARG A 143 2.01 7.22 24.27
CA ARG A 143 3.21 7.13 25.10
C ARG A 143 3.41 8.36 25.99
N ARG A 144 2.51 8.55 26.97
CA ARG A 144 2.89 9.05 28.31
C ARG A 144 1.98 8.36 29.34
N PRO A 145 2.52 7.60 30.30
CA PRO A 145 1.77 7.23 31.50
C PRO A 145 1.39 8.46 32.31
#